data_AF-A0A972IDB1-F1
#
_entry.id   AF-A0A972IDB1-F1
#
_cell.length_a   1.000
_cell.length_b   1.000
_cell.length_c   1.000
_cell.angle_alpha   90.00
_cell.angle_beta   90.00
_cell.angle_gamma   90.00
#
_symmetry.space_group_name_H-M   'P 1'
#
loop_
_entity.id
_entity.type
_entity.pdbx_description
1 polymer ?
#
loop_
_entity_poly.entity_id
_entity_poly.type
_entity_poly.pdbx_seq_one_letter_code
_entity_poly.pdbx_strand_id
1 'polypeptide(L)'
;MNKRLLVLLCLMLLFTAGCSAFASESKVGDPTAAMTAFENMQEEENVNNTDNDDELSWIRPVEEHGKLFTGLNLDGIGENDDEAYVSLYVFDHNGFNRYDASFLVIRIRFGTGDTTAHIVQAVGDYEFYTAKLFSEKKDAIVLEVHTKYANSGLVSVFALDVYGAGEVDPFPSVAERLNTTGEEPVLSSDGEKLYIGSLVTGTSVADIQDKPLQGLVLHSTGDGYSGPVDDRVIQTVYWNGNGWIVLERS
;
A
#
# COMPACT_ATOMS: atom_id res chain seq x y z
N MET A 1 2.73 -18.10 -57.80
CA MET A 1 4.12 -18.23 -57.32
C MET A 1 4.91 -16.97 -57.62
N ASN A 2 5.13 -16.19 -56.56
CA ASN A 2 6.26 -15.32 -56.23
C ASN A 2 6.65 -14.15 -57.16
N LYS A 3 5.90 -13.04 -57.02
CA LYS A 3 6.40 -11.66 -57.18
C LYS A 3 6.97 -11.15 -55.84
N ARG A 4 8.13 -11.65 -55.40
CA ARG A 4 8.89 -11.11 -54.26
C ARG A 4 10.38 -11.42 -54.42
N LEU A 5 10.99 -10.92 -55.48
CA LEU A 5 12.44 -11.01 -55.68
C LEU A 5 12.98 -9.87 -56.56
N LEU A 6 12.54 -8.63 -56.32
CA LEU A 6 13.02 -7.46 -57.08
C LEU A 6 13.08 -6.16 -56.26
N VAL A 7 13.19 -6.23 -54.94
CA VAL A 7 13.33 -5.02 -54.08
C VAL A 7 14.61 -5.04 -53.24
N LEU A 8 15.34 -6.16 -53.19
CA LEU A 8 16.58 -6.25 -52.40
C LEU A 8 17.86 -5.84 -53.14
N LEU A 9 17.78 -5.35 -54.38
CA LEU A 9 18.96 -5.14 -55.24
C LEU A 9 19.20 -3.68 -55.67
N CYS A 10 18.71 -2.69 -54.93
CA CYS A 10 18.89 -1.27 -55.30
C CYS A 10 19.59 -0.38 -54.26
N LEU A 11 20.02 -0.87 -53.10
CA LEU A 11 20.58 0.03 -52.07
C LEU A 11 21.86 -0.46 -51.40
N MET A 12 22.69 -1.19 -52.14
CA MET A 12 24.08 -1.46 -51.79
C MET A 12 24.92 -1.13 -53.02
N LEU A 13 25.61 0.02 -52.96
CA LEU A 13 26.68 0.53 -53.84
C LEU A 13 26.41 1.95 -54.33
N LEU A 14 26.63 2.93 -53.45
CA LEU A 14 27.22 4.21 -53.85
C LEU A 14 28.27 4.59 -52.79
N PHE A 15 29.49 4.11 -53.06
CA PHE A 15 30.72 4.55 -52.40
C PHE A 15 31.06 5.97 -52.86
N THR A 16 31.25 6.86 -51.88
CA THR A 16 32.34 7.85 -51.74
C THR A 16 32.77 8.69 -52.95
N ALA A 17 32.65 10.02 -52.84
CA ALA A 17 33.76 10.96 -52.60
C ALA A 17 33.37 12.39 -52.97
N GLY A 18 33.61 13.34 -52.05
CA GLY A 18 33.41 14.77 -52.30
C GLY A 18 33.53 15.61 -51.03
N CYS A 19 34.77 15.82 -50.56
CA CYS A 19 35.14 16.66 -49.42
C CYS A 19 34.62 18.12 -49.52
N SER A 20 34.12 18.68 -48.42
CA SER A 20 34.83 19.75 -47.69
C SER A 20 34.09 20.17 -46.40
N ALA A 21 34.84 20.07 -45.30
CA ALA A 21 34.83 20.87 -44.07
C ALA A 21 33.51 21.48 -43.56
N PHE A 22 33.05 21.00 -42.41
CA PHE A 22 32.97 21.84 -41.20
C PHE A 22 33.27 20.96 -39.96
N ALA A 23 34.23 21.43 -39.17
CA ALA A 23 34.65 20.88 -37.87
C ALA A 23 33.48 20.83 -36.89
N SER A 24 33.40 19.85 -35.98
CA SER A 24 34.14 19.90 -34.72
C SER A 24 34.20 18.52 -34.06
N GLU A 25 35.36 18.23 -33.49
CA GLU A 25 35.74 17.00 -32.79
C GLU A 25 34.79 16.60 -31.66
N SER A 26 34.60 15.30 -31.55
CA SER A 26 34.13 14.62 -30.34
C SER A 26 35.14 14.88 -29.21
N LYS A 27 34.74 15.65 -28.19
CA LYS A 27 35.36 15.55 -26.88
C LYS A 27 34.59 14.49 -26.08
N VAL A 28 35.31 13.45 -25.70
CA VAL A 28 34.98 12.60 -24.56
C VAL A 28 34.53 13.52 -23.43
N GLY A 29 33.29 13.34 -22.97
CA GLY A 29 32.71 14.14 -21.89
C GLY A 29 33.59 14.05 -20.65
N ASP A 30 34.05 15.21 -20.22
CA ASP A 30 34.86 15.40 -19.02
C ASP A 30 34.06 14.90 -17.80
N PRO A 31 34.58 13.97 -16.96
CA PRO A 31 33.88 13.49 -15.76
C PRO A 31 33.53 14.62 -14.77
N THR A 32 34.16 15.78 -14.93
CA THR A 32 33.89 17.02 -14.21
C THR A 32 32.51 17.62 -14.49
N ALA A 33 31.90 17.37 -15.67
CA ALA A 33 30.56 17.87 -16.01
C ALA A 33 29.42 17.11 -15.32
N ALA A 34 29.62 15.82 -15.04
CA ALA A 34 28.70 15.04 -14.21
C ALA A 34 28.87 15.36 -12.71
N MET A 35 30.10 15.68 -12.27
CA MET A 35 30.36 16.14 -10.90
C MET A 35 29.77 17.54 -10.61
N THR A 36 29.79 18.46 -11.57
CA THR A 36 29.20 19.81 -11.38
C THR A 36 27.67 19.83 -11.37
N ALA A 37 27.01 18.78 -11.89
CA ALA A 37 25.56 18.62 -11.75
C ALA A 37 25.15 18.14 -10.34
N PHE A 38 26.03 17.43 -9.63
CA PHE A 38 25.81 17.02 -8.24
C PHE A 38 26.17 18.11 -7.23
N GLU A 39 27.06 19.05 -7.57
CA GLU A 39 27.46 20.15 -6.68
C GLU A 39 26.46 21.32 -6.63
N ASN A 40 25.39 21.32 -7.44
CA ASN A 40 24.36 22.37 -7.46
C ASN A 40 22.99 21.92 -6.93
N MET A 41 22.90 20.82 -6.20
CA MET A 41 21.74 20.60 -5.32
C MET A 41 21.91 21.50 -4.10
N GLN A 42 21.31 22.69 -4.13
CA GLN A 42 21.11 23.47 -2.92
C GLN A 42 20.10 22.71 -2.06
N GLU A 43 20.55 22.16 -0.93
CA GLU A 43 19.66 21.88 0.20
C GLU A 43 19.13 23.23 0.68
N GLU A 44 17.99 23.66 0.14
CA GLU A 44 17.19 24.70 0.77
C GLU A 44 16.52 24.07 1.99
N GLU A 45 17.24 24.08 3.11
CA GLU A 45 16.64 23.83 4.42
C GLU A 45 15.59 24.93 4.64
N ASN A 46 14.31 24.55 4.68
CA ASN A 46 13.19 25.48 4.75
C ASN A 46 13.10 26.08 6.17
N VAL A 47 14.05 26.97 6.48
CA VAL A 47 14.11 27.73 7.73
C VAL A 47 13.30 28.99 7.54
N ASN A 48 11.98 28.86 7.78
CA ASN A 48 11.00 29.87 8.21
C ASN A 48 9.68 29.74 7.45
N ASN A 49 8.66 29.21 8.15
CA ASN A 49 7.26 29.48 7.87
C ASN A 49 7.04 31.00 7.84
N THR A 50 7.02 31.56 6.63
CA THR A 50 6.37 32.82 6.34
C THR A 50 5.60 32.59 5.06
N ASP A 51 4.27 32.62 5.19
CA ASP A 51 3.25 32.37 4.18
C ASP A 51 3.61 33.01 2.83
N ASN A 52 4.31 32.25 1.99
CA ASN A 52 4.34 32.48 0.55
C ASN A 52 3.29 31.51 -0.01
N ASP A 53 2.09 32.00 -0.28
CA ASP A 53 0.96 31.21 -0.81
C ASP A 53 1.21 30.56 -2.20
N ASP A 54 2.40 30.75 -2.79
CA ASP A 54 2.91 29.97 -3.94
C ASP A 54 3.68 28.70 -3.49
N GLU A 55 3.64 28.38 -2.20
CA GLU A 55 4.20 27.17 -1.57
C GLU A 55 3.66 25.91 -2.24
N LEU A 56 4.51 25.24 -3.02
CA LEU A 56 4.46 23.85 -3.50
C LEU A 56 3.15 23.11 -3.13
N SER A 57 2.02 23.50 -3.71
CA SER A 57 0.71 22.99 -3.26
C SER A 57 0.58 21.46 -3.42
N TRP A 58 1.34 20.90 -4.35
CA TRP A 58 1.45 19.46 -4.61
C TRP A 58 2.17 18.65 -3.50
N ILE A 59 2.88 19.29 -2.55
CA ILE A 59 3.46 18.60 -1.38
C ILE A 59 2.53 18.62 -0.15
N ARG A 60 1.43 19.38 -0.21
CA ARG A 60 0.46 19.48 0.90
C ARG A 60 -0.69 18.53 0.61
N PRO A 61 -0.86 17.44 1.37
CA PRO A 61 -2.00 16.57 1.16
C PRO A 61 -3.29 17.25 1.63
N VAL A 62 -4.38 16.94 0.96
CA VAL A 62 -5.74 17.27 1.41
C VAL A 62 -6.30 16.09 2.19
N GLU A 63 -6.85 16.36 3.37
CA GLU A 63 -7.65 15.37 4.09
C GLU A 63 -9.05 15.29 3.45
N GLU A 64 -9.35 14.17 2.81
CA GLU A 64 -10.65 13.97 2.15
C GLU A 64 -11.74 13.63 3.15
N HIS A 65 -11.45 12.69 4.05
CA HIS A 65 -12.35 12.26 5.12
C HIS A 65 -11.56 11.57 6.23
N GLY A 66 -12.14 11.56 7.42
CA GLY A 66 -11.60 10.83 8.55
C GLY A 66 -12.68 10.49 9.58
N LYS A 67 -12.44 9.46 10.38
CA LYS A 67 -13.38 8.97 11.39
C LYS A 67 -12.64 8.60 12.66
N LEU A 68 -13.22 9.00 13.80
CA LEU A 68 -12.78 8.64 15.13
C LEU A 68 -13.49 7.36 15.58
N PHE A 69 -12.72 6.41 16.08
CA PHE A 69 -13.15 5.19 16.73
C PHE A 69 -12.68 5.24 18.18
N THR A 70 -13.60 5.09 19.12
CA THR A 70 -13.35 5.21 20.56
C THR A 70 -13.78 3.93 21.27
N GLY A 71 -13.30 3.72 22.48
CA GLY A 71 -13.69 2.54 23.26
C GLY A 71 -12.95 1.29 22.80
N LEU A 72 -11.70 1.46 22.36
CA LEU A 72 -10.87 0.38 21.82
C LEU A 72 -9.91 -0.13 22.89
N ASN A 73 -9.53 -1.40 22.80
CA ASN A 73 -8.53 -2.01 23.67
C ASN A 73 -7.39 -2.55 22.79
N LEU A 74 -6.49 -1.66 22.37
CA LEU A 74 -5.45 -1.94 21.40
C LEU A 74 -4.13 -2.34 22.06
N ASP A 75 -3.84 -1.83 23.26
CA ASP A 75 -2.62 -2.14 24.01
C ASP A 75 -2.82 -3.20 25.11
N GLY A 76 -4.06 -3.56 25.46
CA GLY A 76 -4.36 -4.54 26.51
C GLY A 76 -4.32 -3.97 27.93
N ILE A 77 -4.27 -2.64 28.07
CA ILE A 77 -4.27 -1.89 29.33
C ILE A 77 -5.57 -1.06 29.40
N GLY A 78 -5.99 -0.66 30.61
CA GLY A 78 -7.03 0.37 30.77
C GLY A 78 -8.49 -0.02 30.45
N GLU A 79 -8.72 -1.21 29.86
CA GLU A 79 -10.03 -1.73 29.44
C GLU A 79 -10.84 -0.75 28.58
N ASN A 80 -10.57 -0.76 27.26
CA ASN A 80 -11.33 -0.03 26.25
C ASN A 80 -11.22 1.50 26.35
N ASP A 81 -10.05 2.05 26.68
CA ASP A 81 -9.79 3.49 26.80
C ASP A 81 -8.94 4.05 25.65
N ASP A 82 -8.62 3.25 24.64
CA ASP A 82 -7.90 3.68 23.45
C ASP A 82 -8.83 4.26 22.37
N GLU A 83 -8.24 5.08 21.51
CA GLU A 83 -8.89 5.73 20.39
C GLU A 83 -8.05 5.60 19.11
N ALA A 84 -8.70 5.43 17.96
CA ALA A 84 -8.06 5.47 16.65
C ALA A 84 -8.77 6.47 15.73
N TYR A 85 -8.02 7.37 15.12
CA TYR A 85 -8.50 8.27 14.08
C TYR A 85 -7.88 7.87 12.75
N VAL A 86 -8.73 7.41 11.82
CA VAL A 86 -8.30 6.96 10.49
C VAL A 86 -8.74 7.99 9.46
N SER A 87 -7.80 8.48 8.66
CA SER A 87 -8.04 9.56 7.71
C SER A 87 -7.32 9.33 6.39
N LEU A 88 -8.01 9.63 5.28
CA LEU A 88 -7.46 9.56 3.92
C LEU A 88 -6.84 10.90 3.54
N TYR A 89 -5.56 10.86 3.19
CA TYR A 89 -4.80 12.00 2.67
C TYR A 89 -4.46 11.80 1.20
N VAL A 90 -4.66 12.84 0.39
CA VAL A 90 -4.45 12.81 -1.06
C VAL A 90 -3.56 13.96 -1.50
N PHE A 91 -2.48 13.67 -2.22
CA PHE A 91 -1.55 14.67 -2.74
C PHE A 91 -1.89 15.09 -4.19
N ASP A 92 -2.40 14.17 -5.00
CA ASP A 92 -2.79 14.44 -6.38
C ASP A 92 -4.31 14.70 -6.45
N HIS A 93 -4.68 15.97 -6.43
CA HIS A 93 -6.04 16.43 -6.68
C HIS A 93 -6.18 17.05 -8.09
N ASN A 94 -5.34 16.62 -9.05
CA ASN A 94 -5.14 17.29 -10.33
C ASN A 94 -6.29 17.07 -11.35
N GLY A 95 -7.51 16.76 -10.89
CA GLY A 95 -8.72 16.66 -11.72
C GLY A 95 -8.78 15.43 -12.64
N PHE A 96 -7.74 14.60 -12.70
CA PHE A 96 -7.73 13.32 -13.43
C PHE A 96 -8.09 12.12 -12.56
N ASN A 97 -8.41 12.34 -11.29
CA ASN A 97 -8.77 11.31 -10.32
C ASN A 97 -7.80 10.12 -10.28
N ARG A 98 -6.50 10.40 -10.38
CA ARG A 98 -5.43 9.42 -10.16
C ARG A 98 -4.91 9.63 -8.74
N TYR A 99 -5.34 8.76 -7.83
CA TYR A 99 -5.03 8.86 -6.42
C TYR A 99 -3.82 7.98 -6.06
N ASP A 100 -2.93 7.75 -7.02
CA ASP A 100 -1.73 6.91 -6.86
C ASP A 100 -0.84 7.42 -5.72
N ALA A 101 -0.94 8.73 -5.42
CA ALA A 101 -0.36 9.40 -4.26
C ALA A 101 -1.43 9.68 -3.18
N SER A 102 -1.96 8.61 -2.58
CA SER A 102 -2.83 8.70 -1.41
C SER A 102 -2.50 7.64 -0.35
N PHE A 103 -2.77 8.00 0.91
CA PHE A 103 -2.44 7.18 2.06
C PHE A 103 -3.55 7.29 3.11
N LEU A 104 -3.80 6.18 3.79
CA LEU A 104 -4.52 6.20 5.05
C LEU A 104 -3.52 6.40 6.18
N VAL A 105 -3.81 7.37 7.04
CA VAL A 105 -3.07 7.61 8.27
C VAL A 105 -3.95 7.17 9.43
N ILE A 106 -3.48 6.17 10.16
CA ILE A 106 -4.09 5.63 11.37
C ILE A 106 -3.36 6.25 12.55
N ARG A 107 -3.99 7.23 13.21
CA ARG A 107 -3.49 7.84 14.44
C ARG A 107 -4.11 7.15 15.62
N ILE A 108 -3.31 6.68 16.57
CA ILE A 108 -3.77 5.96 17.74
C ILE A 108 -3.39 6.79 18.96
N ARG A 109 -4.35 6.95 19.87
CA ARG A 109 -4.15 7.54 21.19
C ARG A 109 -4.49 6.49 22.23
N PHE A 110 -3.54 6.21 23.10
CA PHE A 110 -3.72 5.26 24.19
C PHE A 110 -4.40 5.90 25.39
N GLY A 111 -5.02 5.09 26.24
CA GLY A 111 -5.57 5.53 27.53
C GLY A 111 -4.55 6.24 28.43
N THR A 112 -3.26 5.91 28.28
CA THR A 112 -2.14 6.57 28.97
C THR A 112 -1.93 8.03 28.53
N GLY A 113 -2.46 8.40 27.36
CA GLY A 113 -2.22 9.68 26.70
C GLY A 113 -1.10 9.64 25.66
N ASP A 114 -0.36 8.53 25.55
CA ASP A 114 0.64 8.35 24.49
C ASP A 114 -0.05 8.27 23.11
N THR A 115 0.70 8.58 22.06
CA THR A 115 0.20 8.52 20.68
C THR A 115 1.19 7.87 19.75
N THR A 116 0.69 7.13 18.77
CA THR A 116 1.46 6.63 17.64
C THR A 116 0.69 6.83 16.34
N ALA A 117 1.36 6.69 15.21
CA ALA A 117 0.71 6.72 13.91
C ALA A 117 1.29 5.65 13.00
N HIS A 118 0.42 5.10 12.14
CA HIS A 118 0.81 4.20 11.08
C HIS A 118 0.24 4.68 9.76
N ILE A 119 1.00 4.53 8.69
CA ILE A 119 0.64 5.00 7.36
C ILE A 119 0.63 3.80 6.43
N VAL A 120 -0.49 3.57 5.75
CA VAL A 120 -0.59 2.58 4.70
C VAL A 120 -0.93 3.27 3.38
N GLN A 121 -0.31 2.82 2.30
CA GLN A 121 -0.70 3.28 0.97
C GLN A 121 -2.06 2.69 0.64
N ALA A 122 -3.04 3.55 0.38
CA ALA A 122 -4.39 3.10 0.15
C ALA A 122 -5.18 4.16 -0.63
N VAL A 123 -6.00 3.68 -1.57
CA VAL A 123 -6.76 4.52 -2.49
C VAL A 123 -8.25 4.27 -2.31
N GLY A 124 -8.88 4.97 -1.36
CA GLY A 124 -10.32 4.98 -1.22
C GLY A 124 -10.83 4.90 0.21
N ASP A 125 -12.12 4.63 0.32
CA ASP A 125 -12.84 4.53 1.58
C ASP A 125 -12.50 3.21 2.27
N TYR A 126 -12.74 3.12 3.57
CA TYR A 126 -12.38 1.97 4.37
C TYR A 126 -13.50 1.56 5.34
N GLU A 127 -13.56 0.27 5.63
CA GLU A 127 -14.27 -0.29 6.76
C GLU A 127 -13.27 -0.63 7.87
N PHE A 128 -13.68 -0.38 9.12
CA PHE A 128 -12.84 -0.54 10.30
C PHE A 128 -13.43 -1.60 11.22
N TYR A 129 -12.60 -2.57 11.61
CA TYR A 129 -12.96 -3.61 12.56
C TYR A 129 -11.87 -3.73 13.63
N THR A 130 -12.27 -4.29 14.77
CA THR A 130 -11.34 -4.78 15.79
C THR A 130 -11.52 -6.28 15.99
N ALA A 131 -10.43 -6.99 16.27
CA ALA A 131 -10.47 -8.43 16.48
C ALA A 131 -9.29 -8.94 17.31
N LYS A 132 -9.51 -9.99 18.09
CA LYS A 132 -8.46 -10.69 18.85
C LYS A 132 -7.63 -11.60 17.96
N LEU A 133 -6.88 -11.02 17.02
CA LEU A 133 -6.14 -11.76 16.00
C LEU A 133 -4.78 -12.26 16.49
N PHE A 134 -4.09 -11.46 17.31
CA PHE A 134 -2.71 -11.72 17.71
C PHE A 134 -2.53 -11.93 19.22
N SER A 135 -3.56 -11.61 20.01
CA SER A 135 -3.55 -11.68 21.47
C SER A 135 -4.98 -11.83 22.01
N GLU A 136 -5.14 -12.57 23.11
CA GLU A 136 -6.41 -12.66 23.83
C GLU A 136 -6.72 -11.39 24.63
N LYS A 137 -5.69 -10.63 24.98
CA LYS A 137 -5.80 -9.49 25.91
C LYS A 137 -6.16 -8.18 25.21
N LYS A 138 -5.81 -8.04 23.94
CA LYS A 138 -5.95 -6.82 23.15
C LYS A 138 -6.41 -7.13 21.75
N ASP A 139 -7.02 -6.15 21.12
CA ASP A 139 -7.54 -6.26 19.77
C ASP A 139 -6.54 -5.67 18.76
N ALA A 140 -6.50 -6.28 17.58
CA ALA A 140 -5.86 -5.74 16.40
C ALA A 140 -6.83 -4.81 15.66
N ILE A 141 -6.29 -3.86 14.90
CA ILE A 141 -7.07 -3.09 13.93
C ILE A 141 -7.10 -3.85 12.61
N VAL A 142 -8.27 -3.95 11.99
CA VAL A 142 -8.43 -4.49 10.63
C VAL A 142 -9.06 -3.42 9.76
N LEU A 143 -8.45 -3.16 8.61
CA LEU A 143 -8.98 -2.25 7.60
C LEU A 143 -9.27 -3.03 6.32
N GLU A 144 -10.53 -3.01 5.87
CA GLU A 144 -10.88 -3.34 4.48
C GLU A 144 -10.93 -2.03 3.71
N VAL A 145 -10.01 -1.82 2.78
CA VAL A 145 -9.92 -0.59 1.98
C VAL A 145 -10.45 -0.85 0.58
N HIS A 146 -11.49 -0.13 0.20
CA HIS A 146 -12.09 -0.21 -1.12
C HIS A 146 -11.26 0.56 -2.13
N THR A 147 -10.87 -0.10 -3.21
CA THR A 147 -10.19 0.58 -4.31
C THR A 147 -11.18 1.47 -5.05
N LYS A 148 -11.09 2.80 -4.88
CA LYS A 148 -12.07 3.83 -5.35
C LYS A 148 -12.36 3.84 -6.87
N TYR A 149 -11.65 3.04 -7.66
CA TYR A 149 -11.79 2.93 -9.13
C TYR A 149 -12.04 1.51 -9.64
N ALA A 150 -12.14 0.53 -8.76
CA ALA A 150 -12.50 -0.83 -9.11
C ALA A 150 -14.02 -1.01 -9.00
N ASN A 151 -14.72 -0.87 -10.13
CA ASN A 151 -16.15 -1.21 -10.23
C ASN A 151 -16.46 -2.69 -9.91
N SER A 152 -15.43 -3.49 -9.66
CA SER A 152 -15.46 -4.91 -9.30
C SER A 152 -15.53 -5.19 -7.80
N GLY A 153 -15.54 -4.16 -6.94
CA GLY A 153 -15.58 -4.34 -5.48
C GLY A 153 -14.28 -4.91 -4.92
N LEU A 154 -13.15 -4.64 -5.57
CA LEU A 154 -11.82 -5.04 -5.11
C LEU A 154 -11.43 -4.27 -3.86
N VAL A 155 -10.75 -4.98 -2.96
CA VAL A 155 -10.32 -4.42 -1.68
C VAL A 155 -8.89 -4.81 -1.38
N SER A 156 -8.24 -4.02 -0.53
CA SER A 156 -7.02 -4.41 0.19
C SER A 156 -7.35 -4.57 1.65
N VAL A 157 -6.75 -5.56 2.31
CA VAL A 157 -6.97 -5.84 3.73
C VAL A 157 -5.67 -5.65 4.49
N PHE A 158 -5.74 -4.89 5.57
CA PHE A 158 -4.66 -4.69 6.51
C PHE A 158 -5.04 -5.25 7.87
N ALA A 159 -4.12 -5.91 8.55
CA ALA A 159 -4.26 -6.28 9.95
C ALA A 159 -3.06 -5.76 10.73
N LEU A 160 -3.33 -4.86 11.67
CA LEU A 160 -2.35 -4.07 12.40
C LEU A 160 -2.36 -4.49 13.87
N ASP A 161 -1.19 -4.87 14.36
CA ASP A 161 -0.94 -5.23 15.75
C ASP A 161 -0.33 -4.03 16.47
N VAL A 162 -1.06 -3.46 17.43
CA VAL A 162 -0.70 -2.20 18.09
C VAL A 162 -0.03 -2.50 19.43
N TYR A 163 1.12 -1.90 19.70
CA TYR A 163 1.86 -2.07 20.95
C TYR A 163 1.91 -0.76 21.71
N GLY A 164 1.47 -0.78 22.97
CA GLY A 164 1.61 0.34 23.89
C GLY A 164 3.08 0.58 24.26
N ALA A 165 3.35 1.73 24.88
CA ALA A 165 4.69 2.04 25.38
C ALA A 165 5.15 1.01 26.42
N GLY A 166 6.36 0.45 26.24
CA GLY A 166 6.96 -0.50 27.16
C GLY A 166 6.52 -1.96 26.99
N GLU A 167 5.61 -2.27 26.05
CA GLU A 167 5.21 -3.66 25.77
C GLU A 167 6.31 -4.42 25.01
N VAL A 168 6.78 -3.83 23.90
CA VAL A 168 7.88 -4.36 23.07
C VAL A 168 9.04 -3.38 23.00
N ASP A 169 8.74 -2.10 22.81
CA ASP A 169 9.68 -1.00 22.73
C ASP A 169 9.29 0.08 23.76
N PRO A 170 10.23 0.89 24.28
CA PRO A 170 9.91 2.07 25.09
C PRO A 170 8.85 3.00 24.47
N PHE A 171 8.72 3.03 23.14
CA PHE A 171 7.73 3.84 22.43
C PHE A 171 6.59 2.99 21.86
N PRO A 172 5.37 3.53 21.79
CA PRO A 172 4.26 2.83 21.16
C PRO A 172 4.52 2.61 19.67
N SER A 173 4.14 1.45 19.15
CA SER A 173 4.42 1.07 17.77
C SER A 173 3.29 0.26 17.16
N VAL A 174 3.28 0.15 15.84
CA VAL A 174 2.30 -0.63 15.08
C VAL A 174 3.05 -1.58 14.15
N ALA A 175 2.77 -2.87 14.28
CA ALA A 175 3.28 -3.89 13.38
C ALA A 175 2.21 -4.29 12.38
N GLU A 176 2.52 -4.14 11.09
CA GLU A 176 1.68 -4.65 10.02
C GLU A 176 1.86 -6.16 9.91
N ARG A 177 0.83 -6.93 10.28
CA ARG A 177 0.84 -8.40 10.27
C ARG A 177 0.18 -8.97 9.02
N LEU A 178 -0.67 -8.20 8.35
CA LEU A 178 -1.23 -8.52 7.04
C LEU A 178 -1.28 -7.25 6.20
N ASN A 179 -0.80 -7.36 4.96
CA ASN A 179 -0.92 -6.35 3.93
C ASN A 179 -1.07 -7.04 2.58
N THR A 180 -2.18 -6.74 1.90
CA THR A 180 -2.54 -7.39 0.63
C THR A 180 -2.42 -6.47 -0.58
N THR A 181 -1.74 -5.31 -0.46
CA THR A 181 -1.55 -4.38 -1.59
C THR A 181 -0.41 -4.80 -2.53
N GLY A 182 0.39 -5.80 -2.15
CA GLY A 182 1.50 -6.28 -2.95
C GLY A 182 1.06 -6.94 -4.26
N GLU A 183 1.91 -6.85 -5.28
CA GLU A 183 1.74 -7.60 -6.54
C GLU A 183 1.89 -9.11 -6.33
N GLU A 184 2.73 -9.50 -5.37
CA GLU A 184 2.98 -10.88 -5.00
C GLU A 184 1.90 -11.38 -4.02
N PRO A 185 1.46 -12.64 -4.16
CA PRO A 185 0.48 -13.22 -3.25
C PRO A 185 1.05 -13.32 -1.83
N VAL A 186 0.26 -12.92 -0.85
CA VAL A 186 0.57 -13.18 0.56
C VAL A 186 0.55 -14.69 0.79
N LEU A 187 1.64 -15.22 1.35
CA LEU A 187 1.76 -16.65 1.65
C LEU A 187 1.44 -16.92 3.13
N SER A 188 0.76 -18.02 3.40
CA SER A 188 0.64 -18.59 4.73
C SER A 188 1.96 -19.21 5.20
N SER A 189 2.04 -19.55 6.49
CA SER A 189 3.26 -20.10 7.11
C SER A 189 3.68 -21.46 6.55
N ASP A 190 2.78 -22.17 5.87
CA ASP A 190 3.04 -23.43 5.14
C ASP A 190 3.41 -23.21 3.66
N GLY A 191 3.44 -21.95 3.20
CA GLY A 191 3.81 -21.57 1.84
C GLY A 191 2.65 -21.58 0.84
N GLU A 192 1.42 -21.86 1.27
CA GLU A 192 0.25 -21.73 0.40
C GLU A 192 -0.16 -20.26 0.22
N LYS A 193 -0.93 -19.95 -0.83
CA LYS A 193 -1.50 -18.61 -0.97
C LYS A 193 -2.59 -18.41 0.08
N LEU A 194 -2.52 -17.29 0.79
CA LEU A 194 -3.50 -16.90 1.79
C LEU A 194 -4.88 -16.64 1.18
N TYR A 195 -4.89 -16.13 -0.06
CA TYR A 195 -6.10 -15.96 -0.88
C TYR A 195 -5.83 -16.28 -2.35
N ILE A 196 -6.89 -16.65 -3.08
CA ILE A 196 -6.82 -17.01 -4.51
C ILE A 196 -7.45 -15.91 -5.36
N GLY A 197 -6.73 -15.43 -6.38
CA GLY A 197 -7.17 -14.33 -7.22
C GLY A 197 -7.02 -12.98 -6.51
N SER A 198 -7.98 -12.08 -6.71
CA SER A 198 -8.01 -10.78 -6.02
C SER A 198 -9.01 -10.78 -4.87
N LEU A 199 -8.74 -10.01 -3.82
CA LEU A 199 -9.69 -9.82 -2.72
C LEU A 199 -10.83 -8.90 -3.15
N VAL A 200 -12.04 -9.24 -2.69
CA VAL A 200 -13.26 -8.46 -2.90
C VAL A 200 -13.94 -8.19 -1.57
N THR A 201 -14.79 -7.16 -1.55
CA THR A 201 -15.49 -6.74 -0.33
C THR A 201 -16.25 -7.88 0.37
N GLY A 202 -16.23 -7.85 1.69
CA GLY A 202 -16.90 -8.83 2.54
C GLY A 202 -16.04 -9.34 3.70
N THR A 203 -14.88 -8.72 3.96
CA THR A 203 -14.02 -9.08 5.08
C THR A 203 -14.81 -9.04 6.38
N SER A 204 -14.67 -10.09 7.18
CA SER A 204 -15.32 -10.16 8.48
C SER A 204 -14.45 -10.93 9.48
N VAL A 205 -14.80 -10.77 10.75
CA VAL A 205 -14.13 -11.42 11.88
C VAL A 205 -14.94 -12.65 12.28
N ALA A 206 -14.27 -13.78 12.52
CA ALA A 206 -14.91 -15.02 12.93
C ALA A 206 -14.27 -15.60 14.20
N ASP A 207 -15.10 -16.04 15.13
CA ASP A 207 -14.66 -16.88 16.23
C ASP A 207 -14.31 -18.27 15.69
N ILE A 208 -13.13 -18.78 16.04
CA ILE A 208 -12.67 -20.09 15.59
C ILE A 208 -12.87 -21.10 16.70
N GLN A 209 -13.59 -22.18 16.39
CA GLN A 209 -13.86 -23.24 17.35
C GLN A 209 -12.57 -23.80 17.94
N ASP A 210 -12.55 -23.94 19.27
CA ASP A 210 -11.42 -24.49 20.03
C ASP A 210 -10.10 -23.70 19.87
N LYS A 211 -10.18 -22.42 19.46
CA LYS A 211 -9.04 -21.49 19.41
C LYS A 211 -9.25 -20.29 20.33
N PRO A 212 -8.16 -19.77 20.93
CA PRO A 212 -8.24 -18.58 21.77
C PRO A 212 -8.34 -17.27 20.98
N LEU A 213 -7.86 -17.26 19.73
CA LEU A 213 -7.86 -16.08 18.87
C LEU A 213 -8.99 -16.16 17.83
N GLN A 214 -9.38 -15.00 17.32
CA GLN A 214 -10.29 -14.88 16.20
C GLN A 214 -9.55 -15.01 14.86
N GLY A 215 -10.28 -15.37 13.82
CA GLY A 215 -9.81 -15.40 12.45
C GLY A 215 -10.41 -14.28 11.59
N LEU A 216 -9.86 -14.12 10.40
CA LEU A 216 -10.41 -13.25 9.36
C LEU A 216 -11.03 -14.11 8.27
N VAL A 217 -12.25 -13.78 7.87
CA VAL A 217 -12.90 -14.34 6.69
C VAL A 217 -12.63 -13.40 5.53
N LEU A 218 -11.96 -13.92 4.49
CA LEU A 218 -11.59 -13.19 3.28
C LEU A 218 -12.37 -13.73 2.09
N HIS A 219 -12.87 -12.82 1.26
CA HIS A 219 -13.56 -13.14 0.02
C HIS A 219 -12.64 -12.85 -1.15
N SER A 220 -12.49 -13.81 -2.06
CA SER A 220 -11.62 -13.64 -3.23
C SER A 220 -12.27 -14.17 -4.51
N THR A 221 -11.78 -13.71 -5.66
CA THR A 221 -12.36 -14.05 -6.96
C THR A 221 -12.07 -15.49 -7.42
N GLY A 222 -11.09 -16.17 -6.82
CA GLY A 222 -10.57 -17.44 -7.32
C GLY A 222 -9.64 -17.27 -8.53
N ASP A 223 -9.08 -18.40 -9.02
CA ASP A 223 -8.13 -18.41 -10.14
C ASP A 223 -8.86 -18.20 -11.48
N GLY A 224 -8.43 -17.18 -12.24
CA GLY A 224 -8.85 -16.98 -13.63
C GLY A 224 -10.26 -16.40 -13.84
N TYR A 225 -10.84 -15.73 -12.84
CA TYR A 225 -12.26 -15.39 -12.85
C TYR A 225 -12.61 -14.05 -13.54
N SER A 226 -13.64 -14.07 -14.38
CA SER A 226 -14.31 -12.92 -15.00
C SER A 226 -15.85 -13.06 -14.98
N GLY A 227 -16.40 -13.79 -14.00
CA GLY A 227 -17.82 -14.12 -13.88
C GLY A 227 -18.58 -13.33 -12.78
N PRO A 228 -19.86 -13.66 -12.52
CA PRO A 228 -20.70 -12.98 -11.53
C PRO A 228 -20.23 -13.17 -10.07
N VAL A 229 -20.70 -12.26 -9.19
CA VAL A 229 -20.29 -12.10 -7.78
C VAL A 229 -20.52 -13.34 -6.90
N ASP A 230 -21.32 -14.31 -7.37
CA ASP A 230 -21.80 -15.45 -6.56
C ASP A 230 -20.83 -16.65 -6.51
N ASP A 231 -19.76 -16.68 -7.31
CA ASP A 231 -18.73 -17.75 -7.27
C ASP A 231 -17.48 -17.34 -6.45
N ARG A 232 -17.65 -16.49 -5.41
CA ARG A 232 -16.55 -16.08 -4.54
C ARG A 232 -15.98 -17.28 -3.79
N VAL A 233 -14.65 -17.36 -3.76
CA VAL A 233 -13.94 -18.24 -2.83
C VAL A 233 -13.92 -17.56 -1.47
N ILE A 234 -14.46 -18.23 -0.47
CA ILE A 234 -14.43 -17.76 0.92
C ILE A 234 -13.35 -18.54 1.63
N GLN A 235 -12.44 -17.86 2.32
CA GLN A 235 -11.45 -18.52 3.16
C GLN A 235 -11.34 -17.88 4.52
N THR A 236 -11.20 -18.72 5.54
CA THR A 236 -10.96 -18.28 6.90
C THR A 236 -9.49 -18.44 7.21
N VAL A 237 -8.84 -17.34 7.59
CA VAL A 237 -7.42 -17.30 7.93
C VAL A 237 -7.24 -17.02 9.41
N TYR A 238 -6.19 -17.61 9.99
CA TYR A 238 -5.94 -17.58 11.43
C TYR A 238 -4.46 -17.35 11.71
N TRP A 239 -4.14 -16.56 12.73
CA TRP A 239 -2.78 -16.33 13.15
C TRP A 239 -2.32 -17.40 14.14
N ASN A 240 -1.30 -18.19 13.77
CA ASN A 240 -0.82 -19.30 14.59
C ASN A 240 0.30 -18.90 15.58
N GLY A 241 0.63 -17.62 15.69
CA GLY A 241 1.74 -17.10 16.48
C GLY A 241 2.99 -16.76 15.66
N ASN A 242 3.23 -17.49 14.56
CA ASN A 242 4.39 -17.28 13.68
C ASN A 242 4.00 -16.71 12.30
N GLY A 243 2.74 -16.86 11.91
CA GLY A 243 2.24 -16.41 10.63
C GLY A 243 0.75 -16.73 10.46
N TRP A 244 0.21 -16.29 9.34
CA TRP A 244 -1.14 -16.67 8.92
C TRP A 244 -1.19 -18.09 8.40
N ILE A 245 -2.28 -18.80 8.68
CA ILE A 245 -2.63 -20.08 8.09
C ILE A 245 -4.05 -20.02 7.52
N VAL A 246 -4.33 -20.83 6.50
CA VAL A 246 -5.68 -21.03 5.98
C VAL A 246 -6.32 -22.18 6.75
N LEU A 247 -7.49 -21.95 7.37
CA LEU A 247 -8.22 -22.98 8.11
C LEU A 247 -9.26 -23.69 7.26
N GLU A 248 -9.99 -22.92 6.44
CA GLU A 248 -11.07 -23.41 5.60
C GLU A 248 -11.08 -22.61 4.29
N ARG A 249 -11.43 -23.29 3.20
CA ARG A 249 -11.68 -22.68 1.90
C ARG A 249 -12.92 -23.34 1.29
N SER A 250 -13.91 -22.53 0.93
CA SER A 250 -15.19 -22.96 0.33
C SER A 250 -15.46 -22.22 -0.97
#